data_AF-K2BD91-F1
#
_entry.id   AF-K2BD91-F1
#
_cell.length_a   1.000
_cell.length_b   1.000
_cell.length_c   1.000
_cell.angle_alpha   90.00
_cell.angle_beta   90.00
_cell.angle_gamma   90.00
#
_symmetry.space_group_name_H-M   'P 1'
#
loop_
_entity.id
_entity.type
_entity.pdbx_description
1 polymer ?
#
loop_
_entity_poly.entity_id
_entity_poly.type
_entity_poly.pdbx_seq_one_letter_code
_entity_poly.pdbx_strand_id
1 'polypeptide(L)'
;MTKGPTLQDPFLNSLRKEKIPVSIYLVNGIKLQGVIESFDQFVVLLKNTVSQMVYKHAISTIVPARNVSSPFEYSNAGHPVNGNGNKNTGTNGKSGFEE
;
A
#
# COMPACT_ATOMS: atom_id res chain seq x y z
N MET A 1 2.15 6.60 29.20
CA MET A 1 2.69 5.50 28.38
C MET A 1 2.59 5.92 26.92
N THR A 2 3.70 6.29 26.30
CA THR A 2 3.75 6.55 24.86
C THR A 2 3.60 5.21 24.15
N LYS A 3 2.38 4.88 23.72
CA LYS A 3 2.16 3.75 22.81
C LYS A 3 3.09 3.99 21.61
N GLY A 4 3.86 2.97 21.22
CA GLY A 4 4.77 3.05 20.08
C GLY A 4 4.07 3.59 18.83
N PRO A 5 4.83 4.03 17.80
CA PRO A 5 4.25 4.65 16.62
C PRO A 5 3.10 3.79 16.09
N THR A 6 1.89 4.36 16.13
CA THR A 6 0.67 3.61 15.84
C THR A 6 0.62 3.30 14.34
N LEU A 7 0.15 2.12 13.95
CA LEU A 7 0.03 1.73 12.53
C LEU A 7 -0.84 2.70 11.72
N GLN A 8 -1.81 3.35 12.38
CA GLN A 8 -2.86 4.14 11.75
C GLN A 8 -2.32 5.37 11.02
N ASP A 9 -1.59 6.25 11.71
CA ASP A 9 -1.19 7.54 11.13
C ASP A 9 -0.22 7.38 9.96
N PRO A 10 0.83 6.54 10.03
CA PRO A 10 1.72 6.30 8.90
C PRO A 10 0.97 5.68 7.71
N PHE A 11 0.06 4.74 7.95
CA PHE A 11 -0.75 4.14 6.88
C PHE A 11 -1.63 5.18 6.18
N LEU A 12 -2.42 5.97 6.92
CA LEU A 12 -3.26 7.02 6.35
C LEU A 12 -2.44 8.11 5.66
N ASN A 13 -1.26 8.44 6.20
CA ASN A 13 -0.37 9.43 5.62
C ASN A 13 0.25 8.96 4.29
N SER A 14 0.63 7.70 4.16
CA SER A 14 1.10 7.15 2.88
C SER A 14 0.00 7.20 1.82
N LEU A 15 -1.22 6.77 2.16
CA LEU A 15 -2.39 6.86 1.28
C LEU A 15 -2.65 8.30 0.79
N ARG A 16 -2.56 9.26 1.71
CA ARG A 16 -2.76 10.69 1.43
C ARG A 16 -1.66 11.27 0.55
N LYS A 17 -0.38 11.08 0.93
CA LYS A 17 0.78 11.65 0.21
C LYS A 17 0.85 11.13 -1.22
N GLU A 18 0.64 9.84 -1.41
CA GLU A 18 0.72 9.20 -2.72
C GLU A 18 -0.59 9.23 -3.51
N LYS A 19 -1.63 9.89 -2.98
CA LYS A 19 -2.97 10.00 -3.57
C LYS A 19 -3.51 8.66 -4.04
N ILE A 20 -3.36 7.63 -3.21
CA ILE A 20 -3.78 6.27 -3.52
C ILE A 20 -5.31 6.22 -3.52
N PRO A 21 -5.96 5.75 -4.60
CA PRO A 21 -7.39 5.48 -4.56
C PRO A 21 -7.71 4.44 -3.50
N VAL A 22 -8.71 4.70 -2.66
CA VAL A 22 -9.14 3.82 -1.59
C VAL A 22 -10.62 3.47 -1.73
N SER A 23 -10.97 2.28 -1.25
CA SER A 23 -12.34 1.92 -0.89
C SER A 23 -12.47 1.92 0.63
N ILE A 24 -13.36 2.76 1.15
CA ILE A 24 -13.71 2.82 2.56
C ILE A 24 -15.05 2.09 2.73
N TYR A 25 -15.07 1.02 3.51
CA TYR A 25 -16.30 0.33 3.86
C TYR A 25 -16.76 0.84 5.23
N LEU A 26 -18.03 1.20 5.30
CA LEU A 26 -18.68 1.64 6.52
C LEU A 26 -19.26 0.45 7.27
N VAL A 27 -19.47 0.60 8.58
CA VAL A 27 -20.04 -0.44 9.44
C VAL A 27 -21.44 -0.90 9.02
N ASN A 28 -22.18 -0.07 8.27
CA ASN A 28 -23.48 -0.41 7.70
C ASN A 28 -23.39 -1.09 6.32
N GLY A 29 -22.19 -1.37 5.82
CA GLY A 29 -21.92 -2.02 4.54
C GLY A 29 -21.82 -1.07 3.34
N ILE A 30 -22.07 0.23 3.49
CA ILE A 30 -21.89 1.20 2.40
C ILE A 30 -20.41 1.30 2.03
N LYS A 31 -20.13 1.32 0.72
CA LYS A 31 -18.78 1.53 0.18
C LYS A 31 -18.63 2.95 -0.35
N LEU A 32 -17.65 3.68 0.17
CA LEU A 32 -17.19 4.96 -0.36
C LEU A 32 -15.91 4.75 -1.14
N GLN A 33 -15.73 5.51 -2.22
CA GLN A 33 -14.50 5.47 -3.04
C GLN A 33 -13.99 6.88 -3.27
N GLY A 34 -12.67 7.03 -3.27
CA GLY A 34 -12.01 8.31 -3.48
C GLY A 34 -10.54 8.26 -3.08
N VAL A 35 -9.97 9.42 -2.80
CA VAL A 35 -8.61 9.57 -2.25
C VAL A 35 -8.67 10.26 -0.89
N ILE A 36 -7.77 9.90 0.01
CA ILE A 36 -7.67 10.59 1.31
C ILE A 36 -7.01 11.94 1.07
N GLU A 37 -7.74 13.02 1.33
CA GLU A 37 -7.25 14.39 1.21
C GLU A 37 -6.55 14.85 2.50
N SER A 38 -7.17 14.54 3.65
CA SER A 38 -6.64 14.84 4.98
C SER A 38 -7.26 13.89 6.02
N PHE A 39 -6.72 13.86 7.24
CA PHE A 39 -7.29 13.14 8.38
C PHE A 39 -6.81 13.77 9.68
N ASP A 40 -7.57 13.53 10.75
CA ASP A 40 -7.16 13.83 12.12
C ASP A 40 -7.38 12.59 13.01
N GLN A 41 -7.45 12.78 14.33
CA GLN A 41 -7.69 11.69 15.27
C GLN A 41 -9.03 10.97 15.06
N PHE A 42 -10.09 11.66 14.64
CA PHE A 42 -11.48 11.17 14.63
C PHE A 42 -12.10 11.04 13.24
N VAL A 43 -11.60 11.77 12.24
CA VAL A 43 -12.19 11.83 10.90
C VAL A 43 -11.16 11.63 9.78
N VAL A 44 -11.66 11.26 8.61
CA VAL A 44 -10.94 11.22 7.34
C VAL A 44 -11.70 12.06 6.33
N LEU A 45 -11.00 12.96 5.63
CA LEU A 45 -11.55 13.71 4.51
C LEU A 45 -11.30 12.92 3.23
N LEU A 46 -12.37 12.41 2.61
CA LEU A 46 -12.35 11.61 1.39
C LEU A 46 -12.77 12.49 0.21
N LYS A 47 -11.93 12.57 -0.82
CA LYS A 47 -12.22 13.31 -2.05
C LYS A 47 -12.62 12.36 -3.17
N ASN A 48 -13.82 12.55 -3.73
CA ASN A 48 -14.22 12.04 -5.03
C ASN A 48 -14.54 13.24 -5.96
N THR A 49 -15.77 13.38 -6.46
CA THR A 49 -16.29 14.63 -7.03
C THR A 49 -16.25 15.77 -6.00
N VAL A 50 -16.66 15.50 -4.75
CA VAL A 50 -16.64 16.46 -3.64
C VAL A 50 -15.76 15.95 -2.49
N SER A 51 -15.34 16.85 -1.61
CA SER A 51 -14.69 16.47 -0.36
C SER A 51 -15.77 16.18 0.68
N GLN A 52 -15.75 14.98 1.25
CA GLN A 52 -16.68 14.57 2.30
C GLN A 52 -15.92 14.12 3.54
N MET A 53 -16.40 14.52 4.71
CA MET A 53 -15.83 14.11 5.99
C MET A 53 -16.48 12.80 6.44
N VAL A 54 -15.66 11.80 6.76
CA VAL A 54 -16.08 10.48 7.23
C VAL A 54 -15.57 10.27 8.64
N TYR A 55 -16.46 10.02 9.59
CA TYR A 55 -16.06 9.70 10.96
C TYR A 55 -15.51 8.28 11.07
N LYS A 56 -14.36 8.11 11.75
CA LYS A 56 -13.68 6.81 11.89
C LYS A 56 -14.52 5.76 12.61
N HIS A 57 -15.40 6.16 13.53
CA HIS A 57 -16.29 5.20 14.23
C HIS A 57 -17.29 4.53 13.28
N ALA A 58 -17.57 5.15 12.12
CA ALA A 58 -18.46 4.60 11.11
C ALA A 58 -17.72 3.76 10.07
N ILE A 59 -16.38 3.74 10.08
CA ILE A 59 -15.54 3.00 9.13
C ILE A 59 -15.26 1.61 9.70
N SER A 60 -15.54 0.57 8.93
CA SER A 60 -15.12 -0.80 9.25
C SER A 60 -13.73 -1.10 8.69
N THR A 61 -13.47 -0.75 7.43
CA THR A 61 -12.20 -1.06 6.75
C THR A 61 -11.82 -0.02 5.69
N ILE A 62 -10.53 0.16 5.46
CA ILE A 62 -9.97 0.99 4.38
C ILE A 62 -9.07 0.09 3.53
N VAL A 63 -9.39 -0.04 2.24
CA VAL A 63 -8.68 -0.91 1.30
C VAL A 63 -8.08 -0.06 0.18
N PRO A 64 -6.75 -0.04 0.02
CA PRO A 64 -6.11 0.69 -1.06
C PRO A 64 -6.19 -0.06 -2.39
N ALA A 65 -6.22 0.67 -3.50
CA ALA A 65 -6.24 0.09 -4.84
C ALA A 65 -4.90 -0.56 -5.25
N ARG A 66 -3.82 -0.27 -4.52
CA ARG A 66 -2.52 -0.91 -4.63
C ARG A 66 -1.88 -1.04 -3.25
N ASN A 67 -0.93 -1.97 -3.12
CA ASN A 67 -0.18 -2.10 -1.87
C ASN A 67 0.53 -0.80 -1.52
N VAL A 68 0.46 -0.44 -0.25
CA VAL A 68 1.20 0.68 0.33
C VAL A 68 2.48 0.11 0.90
N SER A 69 3.64 0.69 0.55
CA SER A 69 4.88 0.36 1.25
C SER A 69 4.77 0.94 2.66
N SER A 70 4.36 0.10 3.62
CA SER A 70 4.37 0.49 5.02
C SER A 70 5.82 0.49 5.50
N PRO A 71 6.29 1.52 6.23
CA PRO A 71 7.54 1.45 6.96
C PRO A 71 7.57 0.29 7.97
N PHE A 72 6.39 -0.22 8.32
CA PHE A 72 6.18 -1.47 9.02
C PHE A 72 6.09 -2.62 8.01
N GLU A 73 7.16 -2.92 7.29
CA GLU A 73 7.39 -4.33 7.02
C GLU A 73 7.50 -4.96 8.41
N TYR A 74 6.50 -5.76 8.80
CA TYR A 74 6.75 -6.73 9.86
C TYR A 74 8.04 -7.43 9.44
N SER A 75 9.07 -7.33 10.29
CA SER A 75 10.33 -8.04 10.11
C SER A 75 10.04 -9.53 10.16
N ASN A 76 9.48 -10.08 9.08
CA ASN A 76 9.36 -11.50 8.87
C ASN A 76 10.72 -11.91 8.32
N ALA A 77 11.70 -11.95 9.23
CA ALA A 77 12.98 -12.57 8.99
C ALA A 77 12.71 -14.00 8.50
N GLY A 78 12.95 -14.27 7.21
CA GLY A 78 13.21 -15.63 6.75
C GLY A 78 12.40 -16.21 5.59
N HIS A 79 11.83 -15.43 4.66
CA HIS A 79 11.32 -16.02 3.40
C HIS A 79 11.88 -15.30 2.17
N PRO A 80 12.92 -15.84 1.50
CA PRO A 80 13.29 -15.38 0.17
C PRO A 80 12.19 -15.80 -0.82
N VAL A 81 11.46 -14.82 -1.36
CA VAL A 81 10.62 -15.04 -2.54
C VAL A 81 11.56 -15.23 -3.73
N ASN A 82 11.73 -16.50 -4.11
CA ASN A 82 12.22 -16.89 -5.41
C ASN A 82 11.11 -16.64 -6.45
N GLY A 83 11.37 -15.77 -7.41
CA GLY A 83 10.45 -15.36 -8.46
C GLY A 83 11.19 -15.02 -9.76
N ASN A 84 11.58 -16.07 -10.47
CA ASN A 84 12.23 -16.13 -11.78
C ASN A 84 11.61 -15.22 -12.87
N GLY A 85 12.45 -14.72 -13.80
CA GLY A 85 11.99 -14.40 -15.16
C GLY A 85 12.82 -13.45 -16.04
N ASN A 86 13.89 -13.99 -16.66
CA ASN A 86 14.13 -13.98 -18.12
C ASN A 86 15.33 -13.20 -18.74
N LYS A 87 15.98 -13.92 -19.68
CA LYS A 87 16.97 -13.56 -20.74
C LYS A 87 18.45 -13.50 -20.30
N ASN A 88 19.42 -14.18 -20.90
CA ASN A 88 19.50 -14.93 -22.16
C ASN A 88 20.72 -15.87 -22.08
N THR A 89 20.55 -17.17 -22.34
CA THR A 89 21.66 -18.11 -22.59
C THR A 89 22.06 -18.03 -24.06
N GLY A 90 23.24 -17.46 -24.33
CA GLY A 90 23.89 -17.47 -25.64
C GLY A 90 25.29 -18.03 -25.53
N THR A 91 25.39 -19.35 -25.36
CA THR A 91 26.65 -20.09 -25.48
C THR A 91 26.97 -20.30 -26.95
N ASN A 92 28.01 -19.64 -27.47
CA ASN A 92 28.70 -20.08 -28.68
C ASN A 92 30.05 -20.65 -28.28
N GLY A 93 30.12 -21.97 -28.19
CA GLY A 93 31.38 -22.68 -28.26
C GLY A 93 31.86 -22.74 -29.71
N LYS A 94 33.09 -22.28 -29.94
CA LYS A 94 33.94 -22.83 -31.00
C LYS A 94 35.36 -22.96 -30.46
N SER A 95 35.72 -24.21 -30.24
CA SER A 95 37.08 -24.73 -30.05
C SER A 95 37.86 -24.66 -31.35
N GLY A 96 39.16 -24.33 -31.26
CA GLY A 96 40.20 -25.09 -31.96
C GLY A 96 41.05 -24.38 -33.04
N PHE A 97 42.37 -24.44 -32.79
CA PHE A 97 43.49 -24.70 -33.71
C PHE A 97 44.13 -23.58 -34.55
N GLU A 98 45.47 -23.49 -34.39
CA GLU A 98 46.57 -23.07 -35.29
C GLU A 98 46.58 -21.56 -35.65
N GLU A 99 47.67 -20.77 -35.52
CA GLU A 99 49.14 -20.95 -35.51
C GLU A 99 49.78 -19.87 -34.61
#